data_AF-A0A161M183-F1
#
_entry.id   AF-A0A161M183-F1
#
_cell.length_a   1.000
_cell.length_b   1.000
_cell.length_c   1.000
_cell.angle_alpha   90.00
_cell.angle_beta   90.00
_cell.angle_gamma   90.00
#
_symmetry.space_group_name_H-M   'P 1'
#
loop_
_entity.id
_entity.type
_entity.pdbx_description
1 polymer ?
#
loop_
_entity_poly.entity_id
_entity_poly.type
_entity_poly.pdbx_seq_one_letter_code
_entity_poly.pdbx_strand_id
1 'polypeptide(L)'
;AWSCEKFKMEETDDTNDSCLCAKYVLAVCLENGAVLLMKHYYDVSPVNIQTGLCPLCIEWSNSKQLFAVAGTVPNTEYTNIVKVYTDCGNLLYTAHIPYTLSAVTAMTWGHNDKRLFVATGCIVHMAWVSMRIVIATTSLQFAVKETNGSTVNQN
;
A
#
# COMPACT_ATOMS: atom_id res chain seq x y z
N ALA A 1 4.91 6.82 -10.29
CA ALA A 1 4.64 5.49 -10.88
C ALA A 1 3.18 5.45 -11.33
N TRP A 2 2.89 4.97 -12.53
CA TRP A 2 1.53 4.68 -12.99
C TRP A 2 1.21 3.23 -12.58
N SER A 3 0.20 3.00 -11.72
CA SER A 3 -0.27 1.62 -11.47
C SER A 3 -1.02 1.16 -12.73
N CYS A 4 -0.34 0.40 -13.60
CA CYS A 4 -1.01 -0.27 -14.72
C CYS A 4 -2.03 -1.28 -14.17
N GLU A 5 -2.97 -1.70 -15.04
CA GLU A 5 -3.93 -2.74 -14.71
C GLU A 5 -3.18 -3.97 -14.20
N LYS A 6 -3.38 -4.27 -12.92
CA LYS A 6 -2.65 -5.32 -12.21
C LYS A 6 -3.27 -6.65 -12.61
N PHE A 7 -2.43 -7.67 -12.80
CA PHE A 7 -2.89 -9.04 -13.06
C PHE A 7 -3.95 -9.43 -12.01
N LYS A 8 -5.22 -9.48 -12.43
CA LYS A 8 -6.31 -9.99 -11.61
C LYS A 8 -6.22 -11.51 -11.66
N MET A 9 -5.90 -12.12 -10.53
CA MET A 9 -6.10 -13.55 -10.38
C MET A 9 -7.61 -13.77 -10.33
N GLU A 10 -8.19 -14.23 -11.44
CA GLU A 10 -9.62 -14.52 -11.56
C GLU A 10 -9.98 -15.67 -10.61
N GLU A 11 -10.51 -15.34 -9.44
CA GLU A 11 -11.46 -16.22 -8.75
C GLU A 11 -12.83 -15.74 -9.23
N THR A 12 -13.48 -16.53 -10.08
CA THR A 12 -14.82 -16.27 -10.61
C THR A 12 -15.81 -16.10 -9.45
N ASP A 13 -16.15 -14.86 -9.14
CA ASP A 13 -17.39 -14.49 -8.46
C ASP A 13 -18.03 -13.36 -9.28
N ASP A 14 -18.97 -13.76 -10.14
CA ASP A 14 -19.79 -12.90 -10.99
C ASP A 14 -20.70 -12.01 -10.13
N THR A 15 -20.17 -10.87 -9.66
CA THR A 15 -21.00 -9.83 -9.06
C THR A 15 -21.16 -8.72 -10.09
N ASN A 16 -22.37 -8.62 -10.67
CA ASN A 16 -22.80 -7.58 -11.59
C ASN A 16 -22.38 -6.16 -11.10
N ASP A 17 -21.33 -5.60 -11.69
CA ASP A 17 -20.95 -4.19 -11.53
C ASP A 17 -21.89 -3.29 -12.35
N SER A 18 -23.16 -3.23 -11.92
CA SER A 18 -24.12 -2.26 -12.43
C SER A 18 -23.79 -0.87 -11.89
N CYS A 19 -23.25 -0.03 -12.77
CA CYS A 19 -23.40 1.43 -12.78
C CYS A 19 -23.14 2.16 -11.44
N LEU A 20 -21.88 2.48 -11.16
CA LEU A 20 -21.52 3.60 -10.29
C LEU A 20 -20.57 4.50 -11.08
N CYS A 21 -21.03 5.71 -11.42
CA CYS A 21 -20.28 6.81 -12.02
C CYS A 21 -18.77 6.67 -11.74
N ALA A 22 -17.96 6.45 -12.79
CA ALA A 22 -16.53 6.17 -12.64
C ALA A 22 -15.83 7.32 -11.91
N LYS A 23 -15.72 7.18 -10.58
CA LYS A 23 -15.08 8.14 -9.70
C LYS A 23 -13.58 7.87 -9.77
N TYR A 24 -12.89 8.65 -10.59
CA TYR A 24 -11.44 8.57 -10.70
C TYR A 24 -10.82 9.36 -9.53
N VAL A 25 -9.86 8.75 -8.85
CA VAL A 25 -9.04 9.42 -7.83
C VAL A 25 -7.58 9.21 -8.21
N LEU A 26 -6.84 10.31 -8.27
CA LEU A 26 -5.40 10.31 -8.50
C LEU A 26 -4.69 10.61 -7.19
N ALA A 27 -3.77 9.72 -6.77
CA ALA A 27 -2.85 9.98 -5.68
C ALA A 27 -1.51 10.45 -6.24
N VAL A 28 -1.08 11.65 -5.86
CA VAL A 28 0.23 12.22 -6.22
C VAL A 28 1.12 12.19 -4.99
N CYS A 29 2.21 11.42 -5.08
CA CYS A 29 3.26 11.43 -4.07
C CYS A 29 4.20 12.61 -4.31
N LEU A 30 4.41 13.41 -3.28
CA LEU A 30 5.40 14.48 -3.29
C LEU A 30 6.69 14.01 -2.60
N GLU A 31 7.83 14.58 -3.00
CA GLU A 31 9.15 14.23 -2.45
C GLU A 31 9.24 14.52 -0.94
N ASN A 32 8.46 15.48 -0.45
CA ASN A 32 8.43 15.84 0.98
C ASN A 32 7.62 14.86 1.85
N GLY A 33 7.10 13.77 1.28
CA GLY A 33 6.31 12.79 2.02
C GLY A 33 4.81 13.11 2.12
N ALA A 34 4.32 14.13 1.41
CA ALA A 34 2.89 14.40 1.30
C ALA A 34 2.26 13.62 0.15
N VAL A 35 0.96 13.31 0.30
CA VAL A 35 0.15 12.70 -0.75
C VAL A 35 -1.05 13.58 -1.03
N LEU A 36 -1.23 13.95 -2.30
CA LEU A 36 -2.40 14.71 -2.76
C LEU A 36 -3.39 13.75 -3.43
N LEU A 37 -4.62 13.71 -2.95
CA LEU A 37 -5.72 13.02 -3.63
C LEU A 37 -6.55 14.03 -4.43
N MET A 38 -6.60 13.83 -5.74
CA MET A 38 -7.34 14.67 -6.68
C MET A 38 -8.47 13.86 -7.29
N LYS A 39 -9.68 14.43 -7.34
CA LYS A 39 -10.85 13.78 -7.99
C LYS A 39 -11.07 14.27 -9.42
N HIS A 40 -10.52 15.44 -9.74
CA HIS A 40 -10.63 16.06 -11.05
C HIS A 40 -9.29 16.69 -11.45
N TYR A 41 -9.09 16.87 -12.76
CA TYR A 41 -7.91 17.52 -13.30
C TYR A 41 -7.76 19.00 -12.89
N TYR A 42 -8.87 19.69 -12.59
CA TYR A 42 -8.91 21.05 -12.02
C TYR A 42 -9.39 21.05 -10.57
N ASP A 43 -9.07 20.01 -9.79
CA ASP A 43 -9.43 19.98 -8.37
C ASP A 43 -8.70 21.11 -7.63
N VAL A 44 -9.45 22.16 -7.25
CA VAL A 44 -8.94 23.34 -6.54
C VAL A 44 -8.76 23.09 -5.05
N SER A 45 -9.23 21.96 -4.54
CA SER A 45 -9.16 21.59 -3.13
C SER A 45 -8.83 20.10 -2.97
N PRO A 46 -7.65 19.66 -3.46
CA PRO A 46 -7.25 18.28 -3.31
C PRO A 46 -7.05 17.93 -1.83
N VAL A 47 -7.31 16.67 -1.47
CA VAL A 47 -7.08 16.21 -0.10
C VAL A 47 -5.57 16.06 0.11
N ASN A 48 -5.01 16.82 1.04
CA ASN A 48 -3.60 16.76 1.38
C ASN A 48 -3.38 15.88 2.61
N ILE A 49 -2.61 14.80 2.44
CA ILE A 49 -2.28 13.84 3.47
C ILE A 49 -0.81 13.97 3.82
N GLN A 50 -0.53 14.39 5.05
CA GLN A 50 0.83 14.36 5.58
C GLN A 50 1.12 12.99 6.19
N THR A 51 1.92 12.19 5.48
CA THR A 51 2.20 10.82 5.90
C THR A 51 3.26 10.76 6.99
N GLY A 52 4.17 11.75 7.04
CA GLY A 52 5.33 11.77 7.94
C GLY A 52 6.41 10.75 7.57
N LEU A 53 6.37 10.21 6.35
CA LEU A 53 7.31 9.21 5.84
C LEU A 53 8.02 9.75 4.59
N CYS A 54 9.32 9.48 4.46
CA CYS A 54 10.11 9.80 3.27
C CYS A 54 11.39 8.93 3.23
N PRO A 55 11.73 8.30 2.08
CA PRO A 55 10.98 8.26 0.82
C PRO A 55 9.69 7.44 0.95
N LEU A 56 8.80 7.61 -0.03
CA LEU A 56 7.48 6.99 -0.08
C LEU A 56 7.29 6.08 -1.30
N CYS A 57 6.66 4.93 -1.06
CA CYS A 57 6.05 4.08 -2.06
C CYS A 57 4.53 4.11 -1.88
N ILE A 58 3.78 4.25 -2.98
CA ILE A 58 2.32 4.28 -2.98
C ILE A 58 1.81 3.22 -3.94
N GLU A 59 0.79 2.47 -3.53
CA GLU A 59 0.10 1.49 -4.37
C GLU A 59 -1.40 1.47 -4.08
N TRP A 60 -2.21 1.58 -5.13
CA TRP A 60 -3.65 1.41 -5.08
C TRP A 60 -4.03 -0.06 -4.95
N SER A 61 -5.10 -0.32 -4.19
CA SER A 61 -5.75 -1.62 -4.15
C SER A 61 -6.48 -1.91 -5.47
N ASN A 62 -6.70 -3.19 -5.78
CA ASN A 62 -7.42 -3.62 -6.98
C ASN A 62 -8.87 -3.13 -7.02
N SER A 63 -9.51 -3.04 -5.84
CA SER A 63 -10.85 -2.46 -5.64
C SER A 63 -10.90 -0.94 -5.87
N LYS A 64 -9.75 -0.26 -5.95
CA LYS A 64 -9.63 1.21 -6.11
C LYS A 64 -10.23 2.03 -4.96
N GLN A 65 -10.67 1.37 -3.88
CA GLN A 65 -11.23 2.03 -2.70
C GLN A 65 -10.18 2.37 -1.64
N LEU A 66 -9.02 1.72 -1.71
CA LEU A 66 -7.92 1.89 -0.77
C LEU A 66 -6.62 2.15 -1.52
N PHE A 67 -5.69 2.81 -0.84
CA PHE A 67 -4.29 2.81 -1.24
C PHE A 67 -3.41 2.63 -0.01
N ALA A 68 -2.30 1.92 -0.20
CA ALA A 68 -1.26 1.77 0.79
C ALA A 68 -0.15 2.78 0.49
N VAL A 69 0.45 3.28 1.56
CA VAL A 69 1.61 4.13 1.57
C VAL A 69 2.64 3.49 2.49
N ALA A 70 3.84 3.23 1.98
CA ALA A 70 4.93 2.69 2.76
C ALA A 70 6.14 3.60 2.66
N GLY A 71 6.87 3.75 3.75
CA GLY A 71 8.07 4.58 3.76
C GLY A 71 8.78 4.57 5.10
N THR A 72 9.84 5.36 5.16
CA THR A 72 10.71 5.44 6.34
C THR A 72 10.43 6.72 7.11
N VAL A 73 10.41 6.67 8.44
CA VAL A 73 10.32 7.87 9.28
C VAL A 73 11.63 8.65 9.16
N PRO A 74 11.59 9.94 8.80
CA PRO A 74 12.80 10.78 8.72
C PRO A 74 13.59 10.81 10.03
N ASN A 75 14.91 10.91 9.95
CA ASN A 75 15.82 10.96 11.10
C ASN A 75 15.79 9.71 12.01
N THR A 76 15.48 8.54 11.44
CA THR A 76 15.52 7.25 12.15
C THR A 76 16.41 6.24 11.41
N GLU A 77 16.89 5.22 12.11
CA GLU A 77 17.56 4.06 11.51
C GLU A 77 16.53 3.16 10.81
N TYR A 78 16.00 3.63 9.68
CA TYR A 78 15.01 2.92 8.87
C TYR A 78 13.80 2.41 9.65
N THR A 79 13.17 3.28 10.46
CA THR A 79 11.85 2.96 11.03
C THR A 79 10.82 2.97 9.91
N ASN A 80 10.57 1.79 9.36
CA ASN A 80 9.71 1.60 8.21
C ASN A 80 8.26 1.40 8.67
N ILE A 81 7.35 2.14 8.04
CA ILE A 81 5.92 2.12 8.37
C ILE A 81 5.12 1.94 7.09
N VAL A 82 4.06 1.14 7.18
CA VAL A 82 2.98 1.09 6.20
C VAL A 82 1.74 1.71 6.80
N LYS A 83 1.08 2.53 5.98
CA LYS A 83 -0.21 3.14 6.25
C LYS A 83 -1.18 2.77 5.14
N VAL A 84 -2.44 2.54 5.47
CA VAL A 84 -3.49 2.30 4.47
C VAL A 84 -4.57 3.35 4.63
N TYR A 85 -4.93 3.97 3.52
CA TYR A 85 -5.88 5.06 3.44
C TYR A 85 -7.05 4.69 2.52
N THR A 86 -8.21 5.29 2.77
CA THR A 86 -9.35 5.27 1.83
C THR A 86 -9.13 6.19 0.64
N ASP A 87 -9.89 6.01 -0.44
CA ASP A 87 -9.98 6.92 -1.60
C ASP A 87 -10.34 8.38 -1.23
N CYS A 88 -10.88 8.61 -0.03
CA CYS A 88 -11.20 9.93 0.52
C CYS A 88 -10.10 10.51 1.43
N GLY A 89 -9.01 9.79 1.65
CA GLY A 89 -7.86 10.23 2.45
C GLY A 89 -7.92 9.93 3.95
N ASN A 90 -8.92 9.18 4.42
CA ASN A 90 -8.97 8.74 5.81
C ASN A 90 -7.94 7.62 6.07
N LEU A 91 -7.17 7.75 7.14
CA LEU A 91 -6.25 6.71 7.61
C LEU A 91 -7.05 5.58 8.26
N LEU A 92 -6.92 4.37 7.73
CA LEU A 92 -7.50 3.17 8.34
C LEU A 92 -6.48 2.44 9.22
N TYR A 93 -5.22 2.42 8.77
CA TYR A 93 -4.21 1.55 9.34
C TYR A 93 -2.84 2.16 9.40
N THR A 94 -2.09 1.78 10.42
CA THR A 94 -0.65 2.00 10.53
C THR A 94 -0.03 0.76 11.13
N ALA A 95 1.06 0.28 10.56
CA ALA A 95 1.82 -0.83 11.11
C ALA A 95 3.31 -0.67 10.80
N HIS A 96 4.14 -1.09 11.76
CA HIS A 96 5.59 -1.11 11.62
C HIS A 96 6.03 -2.31 10.79
N ILE A 97 6.99 -2.08 9.90
CA ILE A 97 7.69 -3.14 9.18
C ILE A 97 8.88 -3.55 10.05
N PRO A 98 9.04 -4.84 10.39
CA PRO A 98 10.00 -5.28 11.40
C PRO A 98 11.47 -5.13 10.98
N TYR A 99 11.77 -5.04 9.68
CA TYR A 99 13.15 -4.91 9.21
C TYR A 99 13.57 -3.44 9.16
N THR A 100 14.60 -3.09 9.94
CA THR A 100 15.10 -1.73 10.15
C THR A 100 16.53 -1.51 9.63
N LEU A 101 17.04 -2.40 8.78
CA LEU A 101 18.39 -2.25 8.20
C LEU A 101 18.39 -1.64 6.79
N SER A 102 17.21 -1.47 6.19
CA SER A 102 17.07 -0.89 4.85
C SER A 102 15.71 -0.21 4.70
N ALA A 103 15.62 0.81 3.85
CA ALA A 103 14.37 1.50 3.54
C ALA A 103 13.41 0.61 2.73
N VAL A 104 12.15 1.01 2.67
CA VAL A 104 11.17 0.40 1.76
C VAL A 104 11.58 0.69 0.32
N THR A 105 11.71 -0.35 -0.49
CA THR A 105 12.12 -0.26 -1.90
C THR A 105 10.97 -0.49 -2.87
N ALA A 106 9.99 -1.31 -2.48
CA ALA A 106 8.81 -1.59 -3.28
C ALA A 106 7.65 -2.07 -2.41
N MET A 107 6.44 -1.96 -2.93
CA MET A 107 5.23 -2.47 -2.30
C MET A 107 4.25 -2.94 -3.37
N THR A 108 3.40 -3.90 -3.06
CA THR A 108 2.35 -4.38 -3.98
C THR A 108 1.22 -5.10 -3.23
N TRP A 109 -0.02 -4.79 -3.58
CA TRP A 109 -1.18 -5.60 -3.20
C TRP A 109 -1.22 -6.94 -3.95
N GLY A 110 -1.70 -7.98 -3.27
CA GLY A 110 -1.96 -9.28 -3.87
C GLY A 110 -3.13 -9.99 -3.20
N HIS A 111 -3.53 -11.14 -3.77
CA HIS A 111 -4.61 -11.98 -3.25
C HIS A 111 -5.93 -11.18 -3.07
N ASN A 112 -6.35 -10.47 -4.12
CA ASN A 112 -7.58 -9.66 -4.15
C ASN A 112 -7.72 -8.70 -2.95
N ASP A 113 -6.71 -7.85 -2.76
CA ASP A 113 -6.61 -6.86 -1.67
C ASP A 113 -6.52 -7.42 -0.24
N LYS A 114 -6.38 -8.75 -0.07
CA LYS A 114 -6.25 -9.38 1.25
C LYS A 114 -4.80 -9.46 1.74
N ARG A 115 -3.82 -9.24 0.86
CA ARG A 115 -2.39 -9.28 1.19
C ARG A 115 -1.64 -8.08 0.64
N LEU A 116 -0.71 -7.57 1.42
CA LEU A 116 0.20 -6.51 1.04
C LEU A 116 1.64 -7.00 1.17
N PHE A 117 2.39 -6.99 0.08
CA PHE A 117 3.80 -7.34 0.06
C PHE A 117 4.63 -6.05 0.10
N VAL A 118 5.63 -6.01 0.97
CA VAL A 118 6.51 -4.85 1.13
C VAL A 118 7.95 -5.35 1.10
N ALA A 119 8.75 -4.79 0.19
CA ALA A 119 10.16 -5.10 0.07
C ALA A 119 10.98 -4.05 0.82
N THR A 120 11.91 -4.51 1.65
CA THR A 120 12.91 -3.69 2.35
C THR A 120 14.27 -4.35 2.17
N GLY A 121 15.16 -3.72 1.41
CA GLY A 121 16.42 -4.34 0.99
C GLY A 121 16.18 -5.64 0.22
N CYS A 122 16.71 -6.75 0.74
CA CYS A 122 16.58 -8.10 0.16
C CYS A 122 15.46 -8.95 0.78
N ILE A 123 14.64 -8.38 1.68
CA ILE A 123 13.61 -9.10 2.41
C ILE A 123 12.22 -8.63 1.96
N VAL A 124 11.29 -9.57 1.80
CA VAL A 124 9.88 -9.28 1.51
C VAL A 124 9.02 -9.66 2.71
N HIS A 125 8.28 -8.67 3.21
CA HIS A 125 7.29 -8.81 4.28
C HIS A 125 5.89 -8.93 3.67
N MET A 126 5.03 -9.73 4.28
CA MET A 126 3.65 -9.91 3.84
C MET A 126 2.70 -9.50 4.96
N ALA A 127 1.90 -8.45 4.78
CA ALA A 127 0.80 -8.14 5.67
C ALA A 127 -0.52 -8.76 5.18
N TRP A 128 -1.33 -9.22 6.12
CA TRP A 128 -2.73 -9.57 5.93
C TRP A 128 -3.58 -8.33 6.16
N VAL A 129 -4.45 -8.03 5.21
CA VAL A 129 -5.40 -6.91 5.27
C VAL A 129 -6.79 -7.54 5.40
N SER A 130 -7.41 -7.41 6.57
CA SER A 130 -8.75 -7.95 6.81
C SER A 130 -9.76 -6.81 6.98
N MET A 131 -10.56 -6.60 5.93
CA MET A 131 -11.72 -5.72 5.94
C MET A 131 -12.88 -6.45 6.62
N ARG A 132 -13.08 -6.22 7.92
CA ARG A 132 -14.27 -6.70 8.61
C ARG A 132 -15.38 -5.67 8.50
N ILE A 133 -16.48 -6.03 7.84
CA ILE A 133 -17.74 -5.26 7.86
C ILE A 133 -18.44 -5.53 9.19
N VAL A 134 -17.87 -5.05 10.30
CA VAL A 134 -18.58 -4.82 11.56
C VAL A 134 -17.83 -3.69 12.24
N ILE A 135 -18.48 -2.53 12.32
CA ILE A 135 -18.25 -1.41 13.26
C ILE A 135 -16.89 -1.47 14.00
N ALA A 136 -15.95 -0.66 13.50
CA ALA A 136 -14.82 -0.07 14.24
C ALA A 136 -13.51 -0.83 14.49
N THR A 137 -13.23 -2.01 13.92
CA THR A 137 -11.83 -2.51 13.95
C THR A 137 -11.44 -3.32 12.73
N THR A 138 -10.88 -2.63 11.77
CA THR A 138 -10.16 -3.22 10.65
C THR A 138 -8.75 -3.53 11.21
N SER A 139 -8.12 -4.70 10.96
CA SER A 139 -6.74 -5.06 11.42
C SER A 139 -5.73 -5.32 10.27
N LEU A 140 -4.46 -4.93 10.45
CA LEU A 140 -3.33 -5.17 9.51
C LEU A 140 -2.23 -5.93 10.28
N GLN A 141 -1.84 -7.13 9.82
CA GLN A 141 -0.83 -7.95 10.51
C GLN A 141 0.26 -8.44 9.57
N PHE A 142 1.53 -8.19 9.89
CA PHE A 142 2.68 -8.67 9.12
C PHE A 142 3.12 -10.08 9.52
N ALA A 143 3.34 -10.92 8.52
CA ALA A 143 4.11 -12.15 8.58
C ALA A 143 5.35 -11.99 7.68
N VAL A 144 6.52 -12.32 8.22
CA VAL A 144 7.79 -12.29 7.46
C VAL A 144 7.98 -13.64 6.80
N LYS A 145 8.24 -13.67 5.48
CA LYS A 145 8.71 -14.87 4.79
C LYS A 145 10.11 -14.59 4.30
N GLU A 146 11.11 -15.09 5.03
CA GLU A 146 12.50 -15.00 4.61
C GLU A 146 12.73 -15.99 3.45
N THR A 147 13.02 -15.47 2.26
CA THR A 147 13.56 -16.28 1.16
C THR A 147 15.07 -16.22 1.24
N ASN A 148 15.68 -17.19 1.94
CA ASN A 148 17.13 -17.37 1.91
C ASN A 148 17.56 -17.84 0.52
N GLY A 149 17.91 -16.88 -0.34
CA GLY A 149 18.55 -17.15 -1.61
C GLY A 149 20.02 -17.47 -1.41
N SER A 150 20.34 -18.73 -1.09
CA SER A 150 21.71 -19.23 -1.22
C SER A 150 21.75 -20.76 -1.26
N THR A 151 21.73 -21.30 -2.47
CA THR A 151 22.45 -22.54 -2.81
C THR A 151 23.37 -22.24 -3.99
N VAL A 152 24.50 -21.58 -3.69
CA VAL A 152 25.70 -21.77 -4.52
C VAL A 152 26.26 -23.13 -4.08
N ASN A 153 25.92 -24.18 -4.82
CA ASN A 153 26.59 -25.46 -4.69
C ASN A 153 27.97 -25.32 -5.34
N GLN A 154 29.00 -25.21 -4.51
CA GLN A 154 30.34 -25.65 -4.86
C GLN A 154 30.41 -27.16 -4.66
N ASN A 155 30.52 -27.90 -5.76
CA ASN A 155 31.47 -29.01 -5.99
C ASN A 155 31.10 -29.75 -7.27
#